data_AF-A0AAN7BBZ2-F1
#
_entry.id   AF-A0AAN7BBZ2-F1
#
_cell.length_a   1.000
_cell.length_b   1.000
_cell.length_c   1.000
_cell.angle_alpha   90.00
_cell.angle_beta   90.00
_cell.angle_gamma   90.00
#
_symmetry.space_group_name_H-M   'P 1'
#
loop_
_entity.id
_entity.type
_entity.pdbx_description
1 polymer ?
#
loop_
_entity_poly.entity_id
_entity_poly.type
_entity_poly.pdbx_seq_one_letter_code
_entity_poly.pdbx_strand_id
1 'polypeptide(L)'
;MPRPRRNKDTKSATAAVADTVTTFSAEAVKVTEKDTAEVLTAVDTVTNVTKTTKRKADDDDEDIENESPIEGEEKNNRRRSRLNGDQRRRLKNANREAAAKEESDDKDVKNEGPAEEEEEEEKDKAGPSSNKRKLLTGSQKRKLKRAKLEAAAKEESDDEDVKKESPAEKKKAKARPASKKQDNMPLAERTVITSLKRPMYIGAHVSGAGGVQNSVQNAANIGANSFALFLKSQRKWTSPPLADDAKTEFHAMAKKHGYDAAQHVLPHGSYLVNLAQSDTAKATQAYDNFVDDLKRCDALGIKLFNFHPGSSLGDTMEAACQRIAAQLNKSHKETTSVITVLENMCGSGNVVGSKFEELRDIIDLVEDKTRVGVCIDTCHTFAAGYDLRSPEAFAATMAEFDKIVGIKYLKALHLNDSKAPFGSHRDLHANIGTGFLGLRAFHNVMNYEPFQNLPMVLETPIDEKGPDGKSVENKQIWADEIKLLEGLIGRDVDSPEFLEEEKALQAKGASERNKIQEQVDKKKQKNTEANKKSKAKKKSKGKKEKKDEDSDEGSDAECGSCKEEEE
;
A
#
# COMPACT_ATOMS: atom_id res chain seq x y z
N MET A 1 33.69 -29.97 -64.41
CA MET A 1 34.52 -28.75 -64.19
C MET A 1 33.64 -27.52 -64.36
N PRO A 2 34.04 -26.30 -63.94
CA PRO A 2 35.28 -25.93 -63.24
C PRO A 2 35.09 -25.38 -61.81
N ARG A 3 35.91 -25.90 -60.88
CA ARG A 3 36.48 -25.10 -59.76
C ARG A 3 37.70 -24.34 -60.34
N PRO A 4 38.17 -23.20 -59.79
CA PRO A 4 39.03 -23.23 -58.58
C PRO A 4 38.87 -22.03 -57.61
N ARG A 5 38.76 -22.26 -56.28
CA ARG A 5 39.83 -22.17 -55.24
C ARG A 5 40.21 -20.71 -54.84
N ARG A 6 40.74 -20.44 -53.64
CA ARG A 6 41.50 -21.32 -52.72
C ARG A 6 41.35 -20.93 -51.24
N ASN A 7 41.29 -21.94 -50.36
CA ASN A 7 41.52 -21.82 -48.92
C ASN A 7 42.98 -21.41 -48.61
N LYS A 8 43.18 -20.78 -47.45
CA LYS A 8 43.96 -21.32 -46.32
C LYS A 8 43.45 -20.64 -45.04
N ASP A 9 42.93 -21.35 -44.05
CA ASP A 9 43.65 -22.17 -43.04
C ASP A 9 44.56 -21.28 -42.17
N THR A 10 44.50 -21.26 -40.83
CA THR A 10 44.17 -22.35 -39.87
C THR A 10 43.49 -21.90 -38.55
N LYS A 11 42.82 -22.87 -37.89
CA LYS A 11 42.89 -23.28 -36.44
C LYS A 11 43.72 -22.40 -35.46
N SER A 12 43.51 -22.37 -34.13
CA SER A 12 42.52 -22.90 -33.14
C SER A 12 43.10 -22.63 -31.73
N ALA A 13 42.42 -23.04 -30.64
CA ALA A 13 42.85 -23.02 -29.22
C ALA A 13 42.92 -21.62 -28.56
N THR A 14 42.32 -21.28 -27.40
CA THR A 14 41.93 -21.92 -26.09
C THR A 14 42.98 -21.81 -24.97
N ALA A 15 42.51 -21.61 -23.73
CA ALA A 15 43.26 -21.24 -22.50
C ALA A 15 43.71 -19.75 -22.51
N ALA A 16 43.47 -18.93 -21.47
CA ALA A 16 43.99 -18.96 -20.09
C ALA A 16 45.53 -18.74 -20.05
N VAL A 17 46.12 -17.93 -19.15
CA VAL A 17 45.87 -17.87 -17.70
C VAL A 17 45.88 -16.42 -17.13
N ALA A 18 45.92 -16.32 -15.80
CA ALA A 18 45.61 -15.17 -14.94
C ALA A 18 46.67 -14.06 -14.81
N ASP A 19 46.26 -13.02 -14.08
CA ASP A 19 47.03 -12.10 -13.24
C ASP A 19 48.24 -11.35 -13.81
N THR A 20 48.12 -10.01 -13.83
CA THR A 20 49.22 -9.14 -13.38
C THR A 20 48.66 -7.91 -12.69
N VAL A 21 48.81 -7.82 -11.37
CA VAL A 21 48.63 -6.56 -10.63
C VAL A 21 49.92 -5.77 -10.75
N THR A 22 49.86 -4.51 -11.19
CA THR A 22 50.96 -3.56 -10.98
C THR A 22 50.42 -2.14 -10.85
N THR A 23 50.96 -1.42 -9.89
CA THR A 23 50.60 -0.04 -9.54
C THR A 23 51.03 0.96 -10.61
N PHE A 24 50.26 2.03 -10.81
CA PHE A 24 50.78 3.30 -11.31
C PHE A 24 50.45 4.43 -10.33
N SER A 25 51.40 5.34 -10.15
CA SER A 25 51.34 6.42 -9.16
C SER A 25 50.46 7.58 -9.59
N ALA A 26 49.98 8.35 -8.62
CA ALA A 26 49.36 9.65 -8.88
C ALA A 26 50.41 10.69 -9.29
N GLU A 27 50.01 11.63 -10.14
CA GLU A 27 50.66 12.93 -10.28
C GLU A 27 49.56 14.00 -10.38
N ALA A 28 49.76 15.13 -9.69
CA ALA A 28 48.72 16.14 -9.50
C ALA A 28 49.11 17.47 -10.15
N VAL A 29 48.21 18.04 -10.94
CA VAL A 29 48.38 19.36 -11.57
C VAL A 29 47.53 20.38 -10.80
N LYS A 30 48.16 21.48 -10.39
CA LYS A 30 47.50 22.58 -9.69
C LYS A 30 46.64 23.40 -10.66
N VAL A 31 45.49 23.86 -10.17
CA VAL A 31 44.80 25.05 -10.72
C VAL A 31 45.09 26.22 -9.79
N THR A 32 45.38 27.40 -10.35
CA THR A 32 45.64 28.64 -9.59
C THR A 32 44.86 29.79 -10.21
N GLU A 33 44.15 30.54 -9.38
CA GLU A 33 43.43 31.76 -9.79
C GLU A 33 44.38 32.98 -9.90
N LYS A 34 43.91 34.03 -10.60
CA LYS A 34 44.60 35.27 -11.03
C LYS A 34 45.50 35.06 -12.27
N ASP A 35 45.40 35.87 -13.32
CA ASP A 35 45.34 37.35 -13.30
C ASP A 35 44.18 38.00 -14.09
N THR A 36 44.17 39.33 -14.10
CA THR A 36 43.04 40.22 -14.46
C THR A 36 43.06 40.75 -15.91
N ALA A 37 41.94 41.34 -16.33
CA ALA A 37 41.73 41.87 -17.67
C ALA A 37 42.31 43.29 -17.90
N GLU A 38 42.84 43.51 -19.11
CA GLU A 38 42.92 44.73 -19.94
C GLU A 38 43.63 44.32 -21.26
N VAL A 39 43.49 44.93 -22.44
CA VAL A 39 43.18 46.31 -22.87
C VAL A 39 42.16 46.31 -24.05
N LEU A 40 41.43 47.42 -24.26
CA LEU A 40 40.40 47.59 -25.30
C LEU A 40 40.91 48.11 -26.66
N THR A 41 40.10 47.92 -27.71
CA THR A 41 39.77 48.93 -28.76
C THR A 41 38.58 48.40 -29.61
N ALA A 42 37.59 49.17 -30.07
CA ALA A 42 37.27 50.60 -29.91
C ALA A 42 35.71 50.78 -29.91
N VAL A 43 35.12 51.62 -29.03
CA VAL A 43 34.58 52.98 -29.33
C VAL A 43 33.49 52.98 -30.42
N ASP A 44 32.21 53.33 -30.20
CA ASP A 44 31.46 53.83 -29.02
C ASP A 44 29.98 53.26 -29.09
N THR A 45 28.84 53.69 -28.51
CA THR A 45 28.28 54.91 -27.87
C THR A 45 27.29 54.49 -26.73
N VAL A 46 26.98 55.20 -25.62
CA VAL A 46 26.75 56.65 -25.33
C VAL A 46 25.40 57.15 -25.89
N THR A 47 24.27 57.35 -25.17
CA THR A 47 23.85 57.20 -23.74
C THR A 47 22.36 56.71 -23.72
N ASN A 48 21.43 56.84 -22.75
CA ASN A 48 21.28 57.60 -21.48
C ASN A 48 20.18 56.97 -20.56
N VAL A 49 19.94 57.51 -19.36
CA VAL A 49 19.07 56.93 -18.30
C VAL A 49 18.25 57.99 -17.55
N THR A 50 16.96 57.74 -17.21
CA THR A 50 16.37 58.08 -15.87
C THR A 50 14.90 57.62 -15.61
N LYS A 51 14.69 57.01 -14.42
CA LYS A 51 13.56 57.15 -13.45
C LYS A 51 12.06 57.00 -13.82
N THR A 52 11.41 56.02 -13.15
CA THR A 52 10.22 56.08 -12.24
C THR A 52 9.13 57.16 -12.47
N THR A 53 7.80 56.90 -12.37
CA THR A 53 7.06 56.33 -11.22
C THR A 53 5.60 55.87 -11.51
N LYS A 54 5.17 54.76 -10.88
CA LYS A 54 3.97 54.55 -9.99
C LYS A 54 2.59 55.20 -10.32
N ARG A 55 1.52 54.39 -10.13
CA ARG A 55 0.05 54.71 -10.06
C ARG A 55 -0.67 54.91 -11.40
N LYS A 56 -1.98 54.67 -11.56
CA LYS A 56 -3.02 53.81 -10.87
C LYS A 56 -4.28 53.89 -11.75
N ALA A 57 -5.21 52.94 -11.58
CA ALA A 57 -6.66 53.11 -11.71
C ALA A 57 -7.32 52.89 -13.10
N ASP A 58 -8.12 51.82 -13.15
CA ASP A 58 -9.59 51.85 -13.30
C ASP A 58 -10.22 52.30 -14.67
N ASP A 59 -10.81 51.30 -15.34
CA ASP A 59 -12.14 51.26 -16.00
C ASP A 59 -12.46 51.86 -17.41
N ASP A 60 -13.58 51.33 -17.95
CA ASP A 60 -14.48 51.74 -19.06
C ASP A 60 -14.06 51.64 -20.57
N ASP A 61 -14.38 50.46 -21.15
CA ASP A 61 -15.42 50.21 -22.20
C ASP A 61 -15.34 50.69 -23.69
N GLU A 62 -16.19 49.98 -24.46
CA GLU A 62 -16.66 50.10 -25.86
C GLU A 62 -15.76 49.69 -27.07
N ASP A 63 -16.40 48.94 -27.98
CA ASP A 63 -15.87 48.39 -29.23
C ASP A 63 -15.77 49.44 -30.36
N ILE A 64 -14.98 49.13 -31.41
CA ILE A 64 -15.39 49.35 -32.81
C ILE A 64 -14.53 48.50 -33.78
N GLU A 65 -15.16 48.09 -34.88
CA GLU A 65 -14.58 47.29 -35.97
C GLU A 65 -13.64 48.15 -36.88
N ASN A 66 -12.93 47.67 -37.92
CA ASN A 66 -13.00 46.42 -38.69
C ASN A 66 -11.67 46.19 -39.49
N GLU A 67 -11.70 45.20 -40.37
CA GLU A 67 -10.84 44.90 -41.52
C GLU A 67 -9.55 44.07 -41.32
N SER A 68 -9.31 43.21 -42.31
CA SER A 68 -8.22 42.21 -42.44
C SER A 68 -7.36 42.58 -43.69
N PRO A 69 -6.54 41.75 -44.39
CA PRO A 69 -6.49 40.27 -44.48
C PRO A 69 -5.05 39.64 -44.51
N ILE A 70 -4.96 38.33 -44.82
CA ILE A 70 -3.76 37.54 -45.21
C ILE A 70 -2.74 37.28 -44.06
N GLU A 71 -2.13 36.10 -43.86
CA GLU A 71 -2.46 34.66 -44.01
C GLU A 71 -1.29 33.84 -43.39
N GLY A 72 -1.24 32.49 -43.30
CA GLY A 72 -2.15 31.43 -43.73
C GLY A 72 -1.52 30.04 -43.48
N GLU A 73 -2.35 28.98 -43.41
CA GLU A 73 -1.98 27.54 -43.25
C GLU A 73 -1.21 27.14 -41.95
N GLU A 74 -1.29 25.90 -41.39
CA GLU A 74 -1.94 24.67 -41.86
C GLU A 74 -2.53 23.79 -40.71
N LYS A 75 -3.66 23.10 -41.00
CA LYS A 75 -4.22 21.85 -40.40
C LYS A 75 -4.11 21.53 -38.90
N ASN A 76 -5.27 21.47 -38.22
CA ASN A 76 -5.58 20.40 -37.25
C ASN A 76 -7.07 20.00 -37.36
N ASN A 77 -7.40 18.71 -37.21
CA ASN A 77 -8.64 18.13 -37.75
C ASN A 77 -9.68 17.74 -36.68
N ARG A 78 -10.87 18.35 -36.72
CA ARG A 78 -12.03 17.99 -35.88
C ARG A 78 -13.14 17.34 -36.72
N ARG A 79 -13.55 16.11 -36.37
CA ARG A 79 -14.85 15.55 -36.77
C ARG A 79 -15.79 15.42 -35.57
N ARG A 80 -16.76 16.33 -35.46
CA ARG A 80 -17.97 16.18 -34.62
C ARG A 80 -19.17 15.93 -35.55
N SER A 81 -19.69 14.70 -35.57
CA SER A 81 -20.96 14.39 -36.23
C SER A 81 -22.14 14.61 -35.28
N ARG A 82 -23.10 15.46 -35.67
CA ARG A 82 -24.39 15.61 -34.98
C ARG A 82 -25.27 14.39 -35.23
N LEU A 83 -26.07 13.97 -34.25
CA LEU A 83 -27.18 13.02 -34.42
C LEU A 83 -28.47 13.63 -33.84
N ASN A 84 -29.57 13.52 -34.59
CA ASN A 84 -30.83 14.18 -34.27
C ASN A 84 -31.69 13.37 -33.29
N GLY A 85 -32.57 14.06 -32.55
CA GLY A 85 -33.24 13.53 -31.36
C GLY A 85 -34.15 12.32 -31.55
N ASP A 86 -34.74 12.12 -32.74
CA ASP A 86 -35.79 11.10 -32.93
C ASP A 86 -35.29 9.65 -32.86
N GLN A 87 -34.04 9.38 -33.23
CA GLN A 87 -33.49 8.03 -33.11
C GLN A 87 -33.37 7.56 -31.64
N ARG A 88 -33.23 8.49 -30.67
CA ARG A 88 -33.19 8.16 -29.24
C ARG A 88 -34.55 7.73 -28.67
N ARG A 89 -35.68 7.99 -29.34
CA ARG A 89 -37.00 7.52 -28.90
C ARG A 89 -37.26 6.06 -29.30
N ARG A 90 -36.83 5.62 -30.48
CA ARG A 90 -37.12 4.26 -30.98
C ARG A 90 -36.37 3.16 -30.24
N LEU A 91 -35.12 3.36 -29.81
CA LEU A 91 -34.39 2.37 -28.99
C LEU A 91 -34.94 2.21 -27.56
N LYS A 92 -35.69 3.18 -27.03
CA LYS A 92 -36.20 3.11 -25.63
C LYS A 92 -37.48 2.27 -25.45
N ASN A 93 -38.20 1.94 -26.53
CA ASN A 93 -39.38 1.07 -26.44
C ASN A 93 -39.04 -0.41 -26.65
N ALA A 94 -38.09 -0.75 -27.52
CA ALA A 94 -37.73 -2.14 -27.82
C ALA A 94 -37.29 -2.94 -26.58
N ASN A 95 -36.53 -2.33 -25.67
CA ASN A 95 -36.10 -2.97 -24.42
C ASN A 95 -37.18 -3.04 -23.32
N ARG A 96 -38.44 -2.70 -23.61
CA ARG A 96 -39.54 -2.74 -22.62
C ARG A 96 -40.56 -3.85 -22.86
N GLU A 97 -40.51 -4.52 -24.00
CA GLU A 97 -41.35 -5.69 -24.34
C GLU A 97 -40.60 -7.03 -24.14
N ALA A 98 -39.28 -7.00 -23.98
CA ALA A 98 -38.43 -8.16 -23.75
C ALA A 98 -38.26 -8.57 -22.27
N ALA A 99 -38.93 -7.88 -21.34
CA ALA A 99 -38.81 -8.09 -19.88
C ALA A 99 -40.15 -8.44 -19.21
N ALA A 100 -41.09 -8.99 -19.97
CA ALA A 100 -42.46 -9.29 -19.54
C ALA A 100 -42.98 -10.63 -20.11
N LYS A 101 -42.10 -11.64 -20.21
CA LYS A 101 -42.39 -13.03 -20.60
C LYS A 101 -41.30 -13.97 -20.08
N GLU A 102 -41.46 -14.45 -18.85
CA GLU A 102 -40.94 -15.74 -18.33
C GLU A 102 -41.34 -15.89 -16.84
N GLU A 103 -42.63 -16.09 -16.58
CA GLU A 103 -43.14 -16.59 -15.29
C GLU A 103 -44.52 -17.24 -15.49
N SER A 104 -44.55 -18.52 -15.90
CA SER A 104 -45.71 -19.41 -15.80
C SER A 104 -45.29 -20.88 -15.84
N ASP A 105 -46.13 -21.74 -15.27
CA ASP A 105 -46.09 -23.21 -15.28
C ASP A 105 -44.97 -23.84 -14.40
N ASP A 106 -45.23 -24.84 -13.54
CA ASP A 106 -46.48 -25.56 -13.24
C ASP A 106 -46.63 -25.91 -11.73
N LYS A 107 -47.73 -26.59 -11.35
CA LYS A 107 -48.33 -26.57 -10.01
C LYS A 107 -48.32 -27.88 -9.21
N ASP A 108 -48.65 -27.73 -7.92
CA ASP A 108 -49.49 -28.60 -7.09
C ASP A 108 -49.37 -30.13 -7.21
N VAL A 109 -48.76 -30.77 -6.21
CA VAL A 109 -49.31 -31.99 -5.58
C VAL A 109 -49.20 -31.87 -4.05
N LYS A 110 -50.27 -32.24 -3.34
CA LYS A 110 -50.31 -32.36 -1.86
C LYS A 110 -50.01 -33.81 -1.46
N ASN A 111 -49.45 -34.05 -0.26
CA ASN A 111 -50.29 -34.50 0.86
C ASN A 111 -49.60 -34.52 2.25
N GLU A 112 -50.43 -34.86 3.23
CA GLU A 112 -50.29 -34.93 4.70
C GLU A 112 -49.13 -35.81 5.24
N GLY A 113 -48.80 -35.64 6.54
CA GLY A 113 -47.92 -36.52 7.33
C GLY A 113 -48.69 -37.66 8.04
N PRO A 114 -48.34 -38.13 9.26
CA PRO A 114 -47.31 -37.66 10.22
C PRO A 114 -46.43 -38.82 10.81
N ALA A 115 -45.67 -38.52 11.88
CA ALA A 115 -45.17 -39.48 12.91
C ALA A 115 -44.16 -40.56 12.43
N GLU A 116 -43.49 -41.40 13.25
CA GLU A 116 -42.94 -41.32 14.63
C GLU A 116 -41.86 -42.44 14.74
N GLU A 117 -40.88 -42.31 15.66
CA GLU A 117 -40.11 -43.44 16.25
C GLU A 117 -39.31 -44.35 15.25
N GLU A 118 -38.58 -45.42 15.59
CA GLU A 118 -37.57 -45.63 16.67
C GLU A 118 -36.43 -46.56 16.15
N GLU A 119 -35.63 -47.14 17.06
CA GLU A 119 -34.72 -48.30 16.88
C GLU A 119 -33.42 -48.11 16.07
N GLU A 120 -32.43 -49.02 16.20
CA GLU A 120 -31.56 -49.35 17.34
C GLU A 120 -30.48 -50.34 16.84
N GLU A 121 -29.27 -50.26 17.46
CA GLU A 121 -28.18 -51.26 17.43
C GLU A 121 -27.69 -51.74 16.03
N GLU A 122 -26.86 -52.76 15.80
CA GLU A 122 -25.94 -53.62 16.60
C GLU A 122 -24.61 -53.77 15.76
N LYS A 123 -23.47 -54.35 16.13
CA LYS A 123 -23.01 -55.23 17.23
C LYS A 123 -21.47 -55.19 17.36
N ASP A 124 -20.93 -55.80 18.42
CA ASP A 124 -19.73 -56.67 18.56
C ASP A 124 -18.61 -56.75 17.46
N LYS A 125 -17.33 -57.02 17.78
CA LYS A 125 -16.72 -57.52 19.04
C LYS A 125 -15.22 -57.21 19.18
N ALA A 126 -14.73 -57.40 20.42
CA ALA A 126 -13.34 -57.62 20.85
C ALA A 126 -12.35 -56.42 20.86
N GLY A 127 -11.58 -56.33 21.96
CA GLY A 127 -10.38 -55.48 22.13
C GLY A 127 -9.26 -56.35 22.74
N PRO A 128 -8.44 -55.87 23.70
CA PRO A 128 -8.20 -54.48 24.16
C PRO A 128 -6.70 -54.11 24.31
N SER A 129 -6.31 -52.82 24.28
CA SER A 129 -5.15 -52.31 25.09
C SER A 129 -4.91 -50.78 25.08
N SER A 130 -5.04 -50.15 26.26
CA SER A 130 -4.23 -49.04 26.79
C SER A 130 -4.20 -47.60 26.20
N ASN A 131 -3.91 -46.66 27.12
CA ASN A 131 -3.28 -45.33 26.95
C ASN A 131 -3.98 -44.15 26.24
N LYS A 132 -4.94 -43.58 26.99
CA LYS A 132 -4.89 -42.20 27.53
C LYS A 132 -4.81 -40.98 26.59
N ARG A 133 -5.90 -40.19 26.68
CA ARG A 133 -5.96 -38.70 26.73
C ARG A 133 -5.70 -37.92 25.43
N LYS A 134 -6.80 -37.47 24.82
CA LYS A 134 -6.88 -36.19 24.09
C LYS A 134 -7.98 -35.29 24.67
N LEU A 135 -8.06 -34.08 24.11
CA LEU A 135 -8.82 -32.90 24.53
C LEU A 135 -10.32 -33.15 24.80
N LEU A 136 -10.91 -32.28 25.64
CA LEU A 136 -12.29 -31.83 25.47
C LEU A 136 -12.33 -30.29 25.42
N THR A 137 -13.13 -29.76 24.50
CA THR A 137 -13.31 -28.32 24.25
C THR A 137 -14.48 -27.74 25.04
N GLY A 138 -14.39 -26.47 25.43
CA GLY A 138 -15.38 -25.82 26.29
C GLY A 138 -16.66 -25.42 25.56
N SER A 139 -17.75 -26.15 25.82
CA SER A 139 -19.08 -25.58 25.97
C SER A 139 -19.64 -25.96 27.36
N GLN A 140 -20.79 -25.41 27.76
CA GLN A 140 -21.44 -25.66 29.06
C GLN A 140 -20.63 -25.26 30.32
N LYS A 141 -20.32 -23.96 30.48
CA LYS A 141 -20.19 -23.32 31.82
C LYS A 141 -21.04 -22.05 31.98
N ARG A 142 -22.35 -22.22 31.77
CA ARG A 142 -23.40 -21.41 32.43
C ARG A 142 -24.02 -22.27 33.55
N LYS A 143 -24.66 -21.62 34.54
CA LYS A 143 -25.19 -22.21 35.80
C LYS A 143 -24.13 -22.74 36.80
N LEU A 144 -23.30 -21.85 37.36
CA LEU A 144 -22.66 -22.12 38.67
C LEU A 144 -22.26 -20.85 39.47
N LYS A 145 -23.25 -19.98 39.76
CA LYS A 145 -23.23 -19.05 40.91
C LYS A 145 -24.61 -18.45 41.19
N ARG A 146 -25.41 -19.15 42.01
CA ARG A 146 -26.52 -18.62 42.82
C ARG A 146 -26.44 -19.35 44.18
N ALA A 147 -26.82 -18.65 45.25
CA ALA A 147 -26.93 -19.16 46.63
C ALA A 147 -25.67 -19.79 47.25
N LYS A 148 -24.92 -18.96 47.99
CA LYS A 148 -24.59 -19.26 49.40
C LYS A 148 -24.54 -17.94 50.16
N LEU A 149 -24.93 -17.97 51.44
CA LEU A 149 -25.13 -16.82 52.35
C LEU A 149 -26.38 -15.99 52.08
N GLU A 150 -27.50 -16.52 52.55
CA GLU A 150 -28.55 -15.72 53.21
C GLU A 150 -28.17 -15.56 54.69
N ALA A 151 -28.45 -14.41 55.31
CA ALA A 151 -28.75 -14.26 56.75
C ALA A 151 -29.14 -12.81 57.08
N ALA A 152 -29.98 -12.64 58.11
CA ALA A 152 -30.34 -11.37 58.77
C ALA A 152 -31.11 -10.32 57.94
N ALA A 153 -32.44 -10.45 57.93
CA ALA A 153 -33.38 -9.34 57.75
C ALA A 153 -34.58 -9.51 58.72
N LYS A 154 -34.90 -8.44 59.45
CA LYS A 154 -36.07 -8.14 60.31
C LYS A 154 -36.04 -6.62 60.49
N GLU A 155 -37.13 -5.86 60.47
CA GLU A 155 -38.56 -6.17 60.39
C GLU A 155 -39.29 -5.07 59.58
N GLU A 156 -40.53 -5.31 59.16
CA GLU A 156 -41.34 -4.38 58.35
C GLU A 156 -42.37 -3.62 59.20
N SER A 157 -42.76 -2.43 58.74
CA SER A 157 -44.05 -1.72 58.98
C SER A 157 -43.99 -0.32 58.33
N ASP A 158 -45.03 0.26 57.72
CA ASP A 158 -46.33 -0.28 57.25
C ASP A 158 -46.87 0.62 56.09
N ASP A 159 -47.95 0.18 55.43
CA ASP A 159 -48.81 0.85 54.43
C ASP A 159 -49.56 2.12 54.94
N GLU A 160 -50.38 2.90 54.21
CA GLU A 160 -50.83 2.97 52.79
C GLU A 160 -50.34 4.34 52.17
N ASP A 161 -50.93 5.12 51.23
CA ASP A 161 -52.11 5.13 50.32
C ASP A 161 -51.85 6.15 49.15
N VAL A 162 -52.80 6.27 48.22
CA VAL A 162 -53.13 7.37 47.28
C VAL A 162 -52.35 7.46 45.95
N LYS A 163 -53.10 7.20 44.87
CA LYS A 163 -52.79 7.61 43.49
C LYS A 163 -53.09 9.10 43.26
N LYS A 164 -52.28 9.79 42.46
CA LYS A 164 -52.78 10.87 41.58
C LYS A 164 -51.91 11.08 40.34
N GLU A 165 -52.40 11.89 39.41
CA GLU A 165 -52.07 11.80 37.98
C GLU A 165 -50.96 12.76 37.51
N SER A 166 -50.61 12.59 36.22
CA SER A 166 -49.73 13.37 35.33
C SER A 166 -49.77 14.91 35.47
N PRO A 167 -48.72 15.69 35.04
CA PRO A 167 -47.93 15.38 33.84
C PRO A 167 -46.42 15.69 33.79
N ALA A 168 -45.77 14.94 32.88
CA ALA A 168 -44.62 15.28 32.03
C ALA A 168 -43.52 16.25 32.55
N GLU A 169 -42.35 15.70 32.88
CA GLU A 169 -41.08 16.45 32.81
C GLU A 169 -40.01 15.70 32.00
N LYS A 170 -39.18 16.45 31.26
CA LYS A 170 -38.17 15.91 30.34
C LYS A 170 -36.97 15.36 31.12
N LYS A 171 -36.80 14.03 31.14
CA LYS A 171 -35.60 13.39 31.74
C LYS A 171 -34.32 13.86 31.02
N LYS A 172 -33.57 14.75 31.68
CA LYS A 172 -32.23 15.19 31.25
C LYS A 172 -31.34 13.97 30.98
N ALA A 173 -30.73 13.91 29.80
CA ALA A 173 -29.70 12.93 29.52
C ALA A 173 -28.54 13.14 30.52
N LYS A 174 -28.08 12.06 31.17
CA LYS A 174 -26.89 12.13 32.05
C LYS A 174 -25.68 12.46 31.20
N ALA A 175 -25.08 13.64 31.43
CA ALA A 175 -23.83 14.02 30.80
C ALA A 175 -22.74 12.97 31.08
N ARG A 176 -22.05 12.50 30.04
CA ARG A 176 -20.81 11.74 30.21
C ARG A 176 -19.76 12.66 30.86
N PRO A 177 -18.92 12.17 31.77
CA PRO A 177 -17.91 13.01 32.41
C PRO A 177 -16.96 13.58 31.36
N ALA A 178 -16.71 14.89 31.42
CA ALA A 178 -15.82 15.55 30.47
C ALA A 178 -14.37 15.05 30.67
N SER A 179 -13.82 14.39 29.65
CA SER A 179 -12.41 14.05 29.60
C SER A 179 -11.56 15.31 29.54
N LYS A 180 -10.74 15.51 30.59
CA LYS A 180 -9.67 16.52 30.76
C LYS A 180 -9.51 17.54 29.62
N LYS A 181 -9.88 18.81 29.86
CA LYS A 181 -9.58 19.96 28.98
C LYS A 181 -8.09 20.40 29.05
N GLN A 182 -7.14 19.46 29.03
CA GLN A 182 -5.74 19.76 29.39
C GLN A 182 -4.73 19.48 28.26
N ASP A 183 -5.04 18.62 27.30
CA ASP A 183 -4.18 18.25 26.17
C ASP A 183 -4.61 18.97 24.87
N ASN A 184 -4.59 20.31 24.88
CA ASN A 184 -5.16 21.12 23.79
C ASN A 184 -4.17 22.14 23.18
N MET A 185 -2.88 22.00 23.44
CA MET A 185 -1.79 22.59 22.67
C MET A 185 -1.18 21.52 21.75
N PRO A 186 -0.71 21.87 20.54
CA PRO A 186 -0.03 20.91 19.66
C PRO A 186 1.37 20.59 20.20
N LEU A 187 1.86 19.39 19.88
CA LEU A 187 3.23 18.92 20.17
C LEU A 187 4.28 19.59 19.29
N ALA A 188 3.88 20.00 18.07
CA ALA A 188 4.64 20.86 17.19
C ALA A 188 3.69 21.76 16.39
N GLU A 189 4.10 23.00 16.14
CA GLU A 189 3.37 23.89 15.24
C GLU A 189 3.49 23.39 13.79
N ARG A 190 2.44 23.56 12.99
CA ARG A 190 2.48 23.22 11.56
C ARG A 190 3.33 24.25 10.82
N THR A 191 4.30 23.77 10.02
CA THR A 191 5.03 24.64 9.10
C THR A 191 4.13 25.04 7.93
N VAL A 192 4.13 26.34 7.61
CA VAL A 192 3.35 26.87 6.49
C VAL A 192 3.99 26.38 5.19
N ILE A 193 3.21 25.76 4.31
CA ILE A 193 3.71 25.17 3.05
C ILE A 193 4.54 26.18 2.23
N THR A 194 4.13 27.45 2.21
CA THR A 194 4.81 28.54 1.48
C THR A 194 6.12 29.03 2.12
N SER A 195 6.49 28.56 3.32
CA SER A 195 7.81 28.81 3.92
C SER A 195 8.82 27.68 3.67
N LEU A 196 8.38 26.53 3.17
CA LEU A 196 9.28 25.47 2.71
C LEU A 196 9.87 25.83 1.33
N LYS A 197 11.13 25.49 1.07
CA LYS A 197 11.75 25.65 -0.26
C LYS A 197 11.06 24.81 -1.36
N ARG A 198 10.25 23.82 -0.95
CA ARG A 198 9.44 22.94 -1.79
C ARG A 198 8.13 22.62 -1.04
N PRO A 199 6.94 22.73 -1.65
CA PRO A 199 5.67 22.37 -1.03
C PRO A 199 5.54 20.85 -0.85
N MET A 200 6.04 20.34 0.27
CA MET A 200 5.93 18.94 0.68
C MET A 200 4.85 18.78 1.75
N TYR A 201 3.91 17.86 1.53
CA TYR A 201 2.75 17.69 2.41
C TYR A 201 2.92 16.47 3.32
N ILE A 202 3.51 16.68 4.49
CA ILE A 202 3.97 15.65 5.43
C ILE A 202 2.97 15.45 6.58
N GLY A 203 2.79 14.20 6.97
CA GLY A 203 2.02 13.80 8.15
C GLY A 203 2.27 12.36 8.55
N ALA A 204 1.30 11.74 9.22
CA ALA A 204 1.38 10.36 9.69
C ALA A 204 0.03 9.62 9.56
N HIS A 205 0.04 8.29 9.71
CA HIS A 205 -1.17 7.49 9.79
C HIS A 205 -1.81 7.61 11.19
N VAL A 206 -2.57 8.69 11.40
CA VAL A 206 -3.16 9.02 12.70
C VAL A 206 -4.41 8.22 13.03
N SER A 207 -4.70 8.11 14.34
CA SER A 207 -5.87 7.38 14.83
C SER A 207 -7.18 8.14 14.61
N GLY A 208 -8.13 7.49 13.92
CA GLY A 208 -9.55 7.87 13.86
C GLY A 208 -10.40 7.28 14.99
N ALA A 209 -9.79 6.84 16.09
CA ALA A 209 -10.53 6.21 17.20
C ALA A 209 -11.57 7.16 17.80
N GLY A 210 -12.78 6.65 18.01
CA GLY A 210 -13.94 7.42 18.47
C GLY A 210 -14.70 8.18 17.38
N GLY A 211 -14.15 8.30 16.16
CA GLY A 211 -14.78 8.96 15.02
C GLY A 211 -13.75 9.53 14.04
N VAL A 212 -14.06 9.54 12.75
CA VAL A 212 -13.13 9.99 11.69
C VAL A 212 -12.69 11.45 11.88
N GLN A 213 -13.53 12.31 12.46
CA GLN A 213 -13.20 13.71 12.79
C GLN A 213 -12.01 13.85 13.75
N ASN A 214 -11.75 12.84 14.60
CA ASN A 214 -10.64 12.86 15.55
C ASN A 214 -9.26 12.75 14.86
N SER A 215 -9.21 12.18 13.64
CA SER A 215 -7.98 12.13 12.84
C SER A 215 -7.44 13.54 12.57
N VAL A 216 -8.31 14.48 12.19
CA VAL A 216 -7.96 15.86 11.83
C VAL A 216 -7.27 16.58 12.99
N GLN A 217 -7.78 16.41 14.22
CA GLN A 217 -7.16 16.99 15.42
C GLN A 217 -5.91 16.23 15.85
N ASN A 218 -5.87 14.89 15.72
CA ASN A 218 -4.65 14.12 15.99
C ASN A 218 -3.50 14.51 15.06
N ALA A 219 -3.77 14.73 13.77
CA ALA A 219 -2.81 15.21 12.79
C ALA A 219 -2.38 16.67 13.07
N ALA A 220 -3.34 17.56 13.39
CA ALA A 220 -3.02 18.94 13.76
C ALA A 220 -2.16 19.02 15.04
N ASN A 221 -2.35 18.08 15.98
CA ASN A 221 -1.56 18.01 17.22
C ASN A 221 -0.10 17.60 16.99
N ILE A 222 0.26 16.93 15.89
CA ILE A 222 1.66 16.56 15.57
C ILE A 222 2.30 17.53 14.55
N GLY A 223 1.68 18.69 14.29
CA GLY A 223 2.15 19.67 13.31
C GLY A 223 1.96 19.26 11.84
N ALA A 224 1.29 18.13 11.57
CA ALA A 224 1.11 17.61 10.23
C ALA A 224 0.23 18.51 9.35
N ASN A 225 0.47 18.47 8.04
CA ASN A 225 -0.29 19.17 7.00
C ASN A 225 -0.89 18.20 5.95
N SER A 226 -0.49 16.93 5.97
CA SER A 226 -1.14 15.75 5.39
C SER A 226 -1.56 14.77 6.50
N PHE A 227 -2.37 13.74 6.24
CA PHE A 227 -2.46 12.54 7.10
C PHE A 227 -3.12 11.34 6.42
N ALA A 228 -2.86 10.13 6.96
CA ALA A 228 -3.64 8.93 6.70
C ALA A 228 -4.53 8.54 7.89
N LEU A 229 -5.53 7.71 7.64
CA LEU A 229 -6.42 7.12 8.66
C LEU A 229 -7.09 5.84 8.16
N PHE A 230 -7.54 4.98 9.08
CA PHE A 230 -8.55 3.97 8.76
C PHE A 230 -9.96 4.58 8.92
N LEU A 231 -10.81 4.48 7.88
CA LEU A 231 -12.18 5.03 7.86
C LEU A 231 -13.17 4.22 8.71
N LYS A 232 -12.84 2.95 8.96
CA LYS A 232 -13.57 1.98 9.78
C LYS A 232 -12.57 1.00 10.40
N SER A 233 -13.02 0.04 11.22
CA SER A 233 -12.09 -0.89 11.87
C SER A 233 -11.48 -1.87 10.85
N GLN A 234 -10.18 -1.74 10.61
CA GLN A 234 -9.34 -2.65 9.82
C GLN A 234 -9.30 -4.10 10.35
N ARG A 235 -9.93 -4.37 11.49
CA ARG A 235 -9.99 -5.69 12.15
C ARG A 235 -11.33 -6.40 11.93
N LYS A 236 -12.25 -5.85 11.13
CA LYS A 236 -13.62 -6.37 10.93
C LYS A 236 -14.11 -6.20 9.50
N TRP A 237 -14.87 -7.18 9.01
CA TRP A 237 -15.56 -7.11 7.72
C TRP A 237 -16.77 -6.17 7.73
N THR A 238 -17.51 -6.12 8.85
CA THR A 238 -18.68 -5.26 9.03
C THR A 238 -18.37 -4.14 10.02
N SER A 239 -18.75 -2.92 9.68
CA SER A 239 -18.72 -1.76 10.56
C SER A 239 -20.04 -0.99 10.43
N PRO A 240 -20.43 -0.18 11.44
CA PRO A 240 -21.57 0.72 11.31
C PRO A 240 -21.41 1.68 10.12
N PRO A 241 -22.52 2.21 9.56
CA PRO A 241 -22.46 3.31 8.61
C PRO A 241 -21.63 4.49 9.15
N LEU A 242 -21.08 5.31 8.25
CA LEU A 242 -20.51 6.60 8.64
C LEU A 242 -21.64 7.48 9.19
N ALA A 243 -21.49 7.94 10.43
CA ALA A 243 -22.49 8.78 11.08
C ALA A 243 -22.41 10.24 10.57
N ASP A 244 -23.57 10.88 10.39
CA ASP A 244 -23.66 12.22 9.80
C ASP A 244 -23.05 13.31 10.70
N ASP A 245 -23.03 13.11 12.03
CA ASP A 245 -22.31 13.97 12.97
C ASP A 245 -20.80 13.87 12.75
N ALA A 246 -20.23 12.67 12.73
CA ALA A 246 -18.81 12.42 12.46
C ALA A 246 -18.35 12.94 11.09
N LYS A 247 -19.21 12.82 10.06
CA LYS A 247 -19.01 13.42 8.73
C LYS A 247 -19.00 14.96 8.81
N THR A 248 -20.00 15.56 9.47
CA THR A 248 -20.12 17.01 9.59
C THR A 248 -18.97 17.62 10.39
N GLU A 249 -18.57 16.97 11.48
CA GLU A 249 -17.42 17.36 12.31
C GLU A 249 -16.10 17.19 11.55
N PHE A 250 -15.93 16.15 10.72
CA PHE A 250 -14.74 16.00 9.87
C PHE A 250 -14.60 17.18 8.90
N HIS A 251 -15.66 17.52 8.16
CA HIS A 251 -15.68 18.66 7.24
C HIS A 251 -15.41 19.99 7.96
N ALA A 252 -16.03 20.21 9.13
CA ALA A 252 -15.82 21.40 9.93
C ALA A 252 -14.37 21.51 10.45
N MET A 253 -13.78 20.40 10.91
CA MET A 253 -12.42 20.37 11.42
C MET A 253 -11.37 20.46 10.32
N ALA A 254 -11.59 19.84 9.16
CA ALA A 254 -10.73 19.97 8.00
C ALA A 254 -10.66 21.43 7.53
N LYS A 255 -11.82 22.10 7.40
CA LYS A 255 -11.90 23.53 7.09
C LYS A 255 -11.24 24.40 8.16
N LYS A 256 -11.51 24.15 9.44
CA LYS A 256 -10.93 24.90 10.58
C LYS A 256 -9.40 24.84 10.57
N HIS A 257 -8.84 23.66 10.30
CA HIS A 257 -7.40 23.42 10.28
C HIS A 257 -6.78 23.55 8.88
N GLY A 258 -7.50 24.08 7.88
CA GLY A 258 -6.97 24.32 6.54
C GLY A 258 -6.44 23.08 5.79
N TYR A 259 -6.99 21.89 6.07
CA TYR A 259 -6.68 20.69 5.28
C TYR A 259 -7.54 20.63 4.02
N ASP A 260 -6.90 20.44 2.86
CA ASP A 260 -7.60 19.96 1.67
C ASP A 260 -7.75 18.43 1.76
N ALA A 261 -8.93 17.98 2.17
CA ALA A 261 -9.27 16.57 2.29
C ALA A 261 -9.27 15.82 0.94
N ALA A 262 -9.41 16.53 -0.19
CA ALA A 262 -9.41 15.92 -1.51
C ALA A 262 -8.01 15.57 -2.01
N GLN A 263 -6.95 16.20 -1.49
CA GLN A 263 -5.56 16.04 -1.97
C GLN A 263 -4.60 15.55 -0.88
N HIS A 264 -4.76 15.98 0.38
CA HIS A 264 -3.79 15.75 1.45
C HIS A 264 -4.31 14.86 2.58
N VAL A 265 -5.37 14.09 2.31
CA VAL A 265 -5.84 13.00 3.19
C VAL A 265 -5.82 11.70 2.40
N LEU A 266 -5.14 10.70 2.94
CA LEU A 266 -4.86 9.42 2.28
C LEU A 266 -5.35 8.26 3.17
N PRO A 267 -6.65 7.91 3.16
CA PRO A 267 -7.14 6.84 4.01
C PRO A 267 -6.65 5.48 3.53
N HIS A 268 -6.35 4.60 4.48
CA HIS A 268 -5.82 3.28 4.22
C HIS A 268 -6.92 2.21 4.26
N GLY A 269 -6.88 1.28 3.32
CA GLY A 269 -7.75 0.10 3.29
C GLY A 269 -7.40 -0.92 4.37
N SER A 270 -8.40 -1.73 4.75
CA SER A 270 -8.23 -2.81 5.72
C SER A 270 -7.27 -3.89 5.22
N TYR A 271 -6.29 -4.29 6.03
CA TYR A 271 -5.35 -5.40 5.72
C TYR A 271 -6.03 -6.77 5.55
N LEU A 272 -7.34 -6.88 5.83
CA LEU A 272 -8.14 -8.06 5.53
C LEU A 272 -8.51 -8.15 4.03
N VAL A 273 -8.59 -7.02 3.33
CA VAL A 273 -9.00 -6.96 1.92
C VAL A 273 -7.92 -7.56 1.03
N ASN A 274 -8.31 -8.48 0.17
CA ASN A 274 -7.48 -9.00 -0.91
C ASN A 274 -8.31 -9.02 -2.20
N LEU A 275 -8.08 -8.06 -3.10
CA LEU A 275 -8.81 -7.98 -4.38
C LEU A 275 -8.34 -9.02 -5.41
N ALA A 276 -7.17 -9.63 -5.21
CA ALA A 276 -6.68 -10.77 -5.99
C ALA A 276 -7.29 -12.12 -5.58
N GLN A 277 -8.27 -12.17 -4.68
CA GLN A 277 -8.91 -13.40 -4.21
C GLN A 277 -9.63 -14.17 -5.34
N SER A 278 -9.39 -15.47 -5.47
CA SER A 278 -10.06 -16.38 -6.43
C SER A 278 -11.30 -17.08 -5.87
N ASP A 279 -11.41 -17.25 -4.55
CA ASP A 279 -12.63 -17.75 -3.91
C ASP A 279 -13.75 -16.71 -3.98
N THR A 280 -14.84 -17.02 -4.68
CA THR A 280 -15.95 -16.07 -4.94
C THR A 280 -16.56 -15.47 -3.68
N ALA A 281 -16.73 -16.24 -2.61
CA ALA A 281 -17.36 -15.75 -1.38
C ALA A 281 -16.43 -14.79 -0.63
N LYS A 282 -15.13 -15.13 -0.55
CA LYS A 282 -14.10 -14.25 0.02
C LYS A 282 -13.86 -13.02 -0.85
N ALA A 283 -13.97 -13.15 -2.18
CA ALA A 283 -13.79 -12.04 -3.13
C ALA A 283 -14.92 -11.01 -3.00
N THR A 284 -16.17 -11.46 -2.87
CA THR A 284 -17.32 -10.59 -2.54
C THR A 284 -17.12 -9.91 -1.18
N GLN A 285 -16.75 -10.66 -0.13
CA GLN A 285 -16.50 -10.10 1.20
C GLN A 285 -15.38 -9.04 1.22
N ALA A 286 -14.31 -9.23 0.43
CA ALA A 286 -13.25 -8.25 0.25
C ALA A 286 -13.73 -7.02 -0.54
N TYR A 287 -14.47 -7.23 -1.64
CA TYR A 287 -15.02 -6.17 -2.46
C TYR A 287 -16.02 -5.27 -1.69
N ASP A 288 -16.94 -5.87 -0.94
CA ASP A 288 -17.97 -5.14 -0.20
C ASP A 288 -17.34 -4.25 0.90
N ASN A 289 -16.27 -4.74 1.54
CA ASN A 289 -15.52 -3.95 2.51
C ASN A 289 -14.72 -2.81 1.85
N PHE A 290 -14.17 -3.04 0.66
CA PHE A 290 -13.43 -2.05 -0.12
C PHE A 290 -14.34 -0.94 -0.67
N VAL A 291 -15.50 -1.30 -1.26
CA VAL A 291 -16.43 -0.31 -1.83
C VAL A 291 -17.14 0.52 -0.74
N ASP A 292 -17.31 -0.01 0.48
CA ASP A 292 -17.75 0.77 1.65
C ASP A 292 -16.70 1.83 2.05
N ASP A 293 -15.39 1.54 1.98
CA ASP A 293 -14.36 2.56 2.21
C ASP A 293 -14.39 3.65 1.13
N LEU A 294 -14.51 3.28 -0.15
CA LEU A 294 -14.60 4.28 -1.23
C LEU A 294 -15.86 5.15 -1.12
N LYS A 295 -17.00 4.58 -0.70
CA LYS A 295 -18.24 5.33 -0.43
C LYS A 295 -18.10 6.24 0.79
N ARG A 296 -17.28 5.88 1.78
CA ARG A 296 -16.88 6.78 2.89
C ARG A 296 -15.95 7.91 2.42
N CYS A 297 -15.00 7.65 1.52
CA CYS A 297 -14.16 8.68 0.90
C CYS A 297 -15.00 9.74 0.16
N ASP A 298 -15.88 9.32 -0.76
CA ASP A 298 -16.80 10.23 -1.47
C ASP A 298 -17.66 11.06 -0.47
N ALA A 299 -18.16 10.43 0.61
CA ALA A 299 -18.96 11.12 1.64
C ALA A 299 -18.15 12.13 2.51
N LEU A 300 -16.84 11.93 2.63
CA LEU A 300 -15.90 12.81 3.34
C LEU A 300 -15.18 13.81 2.41
N GLY A 301 -15.48 13.80 1.11
CA GLY A 301 -14.83 14.67 0.12
C GLY A 301 -13.39 14.27 -0.20
N ILE A 302 -12.97 13.05 0.16
CA ILE A 302 -11.62 12.53 -0.01
C ILE A 302 -11.51 11.83 -1.37
N LYS A 303 -10.52 12.20 -2.19
CA LYS A 303 -10.36 11.64 -3.55
C LYS A 303 -9.25 10.60 -3.67
N LEU A 304 -8.45 10.37 -2.64
CA LEU A 304 -7.42 9.34 -2.63
C LEU A 304 -7.85 8.21 -1.70
N PHE A 305 -7.48 6.96 -2.02
CA PHE A 305 -7.66 5.82 -1.12
C PHE A 305 -6.55 4.80 -1.35
N ASN A 306 -5.68 4.62 -0.36
CA ASN A 306 -4.53 3.72 -0.44
C ASN A 306 -4.90 2.29 -0.03
N PHE A 307 -4.39 1.31 -0.76
CA PHE A 307 -4.55 -0.09 -0.40
C PHE A 307 -3.43 -0.96 -0.98
N HIS A 308 -3.05 -1.99 -0.24
CA HIS A 308 -2.21 -3.07 -0.75
C HIS A 308 -2.97 -3.81 -1.86
N PRO A 309 -2.40 -4.04 -3.06
CA PRO A 309 -3.12 -4.66 -4.18
C PRO A 309 -3.69 -6.05 -3.86
N GLY A 310 -2.95 -6.84 -3.07
CA GLY A 310 -3.43 -8.09 -2.50
C GLY A 310 -2.39 -9.21 -2.52
N SER A 311 -2.87 -10.45 -2.63
CA SER A 311 -2.03 -11.64 -2.77
C SER A 311 -2.66 -12.66 -3.72
N SER A 312 -1.87 -13.26 -4.60
CA SER A 312 -2.35 -14.31 -5.52
C SER A 312 -2.75 -15.61 -4.80
N LEU A 313 -2.37 -15.77 -3.52
CA LEU A 313 -2.55 -16.96 -2.68
C LEU A 313 -1.95 -18.27 -3.25
N GLY A 314 -1.23 -18.21 -4.38
CA GLY A 314 -0.66 -19.36 -5.08
C GLY A 314 -1.00 -19.40 -6.58
N ASP A 315 -1.98 -18.61 -7.02
CA ASP A 315 -2.31 -18.43 -8.44
C ASP A 315 -1.20 -17.66 -9.18
N THR A 316 -1.27 -17.66 -10.51
CA THR A 316 -0.39 -16.86 -11.37
C THR A 316 -0.55 -15.37 -11.08
N MET A 317 0.56 -14.61 -11.21
CA MET A 317 0.55 -13.17 -10.99
C MET A 317 -0.39 -12.45 -11.97
N GLU A 318 -0.42 -12.90 -13.23
CA GLU A 318 -1.34 -12.41 -14.26
C GLU A 318 -2.81 -12.52 -13.84
N ALA A 319 -3.25 -13.70 -13.37
CA ALA A 319 -4.63 -13.91 -12.91
C ALA A 319 -4.95 -13.10 -11.65
N ALA A 320 -3.96 -12.86 -10.78
CA ALA A 320 -4.10 -11.98 -9.63
C ALA A 320 -4.31 -10.51 -10.04
N CYS A 321 -3.49 -10.00 -10.97
CA CYS A 321 -3.62 -8.64 -11.51
C CYS A 321 -4.94 -8.44 -12.25
N GLN A 322 -5.37 -9.42 -13.07
CA GLN A 322 -6.67 -9.41 -13.75
C GLN A 322 -7.84 -9.30 -12.76
N ARG A 323 -7.81 -10.06 -11.66
CA ARG A 323 -8.85 -9.99 -10.62
C ARG A 323 -8.87 -8.65 -9.89
N ILE A 324 -7.70 -8.09 -9.55
CA ILE A 324 -7.61 -6.76 -8.94
C ILE A 324 -8.22 -5.71 -9.89
N ALA A 325 -7.76 -5.67 -11.15
CA ALA A 325 -8.24 -4.70 -12.13
C ALA A 325 -9.76 -4.81 -12.39
N ALA A 326 -10.30 -6.02 -12.46
CA ALA A 326 -11.75 -6.24 -12.59
C ALA A 326 -12.54 -5.70 -11.38
N GLN A 327 -12.03 -5.88 -10.16
CA GLN A 327 -12.63 -5.34 -8.94
C GLN A 327 -12.54 -3.80 -8.87
N LEU A 328 -11.46 -3.20 -9.36
CA LEU A 328 -11.33 -1.74 -9.49
C LEU A 328 -12.31 -1.20 -10.54
N ASN A 329 -12.39 -1.81 -11.72
CA ASN A 329 -13.33 -1.43 -12.77
C ASN A 329 -14.79 -1.54 -12.33
N LYS A 330 -15.12 -2.49 -11.46
CA LYS A 330 -16.44 -2.60 -10.81
C LYS A 330 -16.64 -1.49 -9.77
N SER A 331 -15.67 -1.25 -8.88
CA SER A 331 -15.80 -0.24 -7.81
C SER A 331 -15.89 1.19 -8.36
N HIS A 332 -15.18 1.49 -9.46
CA HIS A 332 -15.24 2.76 -10.18
C HIS A 332 -16.65 3.02 -10.76
N LYS A 333 -17.44 1.99 -11.04
CA LYS A 333 -18.83 2.12 -11.52
C LYS A 333 -19.84 2.28 -10.38
N GLU A 334 -19.44 2.00 -9.14
CA GLU A 334 -20.24 2.17 -7.91
C GLU A 334 -19.91 3.44 -7.11
N THR A 335 -18.93 4.23 -7.55
CA THR A 335 -18.35 5.38 -6.81
C THR A 335 -18.01 6.51 -7.78
N THR A 336 -17.90 7.75 -7.29
CA THR A 336 -17.89 8.94 -8.15
C THR A 336 -16.52 9.59 -8.34
N SER A 337 -15.77 9.86 -7.27
CA SER A 337 -14.61 10.76 -7.33
C SER A 337 -13.28 10.15 -6.87
N VAL A 338 -13.32 8.99 -6.20
CA VAL A 338 -12.14 8.38 -5.58
C VAL A 338 -11.22 7.74 -6.62
N ILE A 339 -9.95 8.13 -6.57
CA ILE A 339 -8.80 7.49 -7.19
C ILE A 339 -8.35 6.35 -6.28
N THR A 340 -8.37 5.13 -6.80
CA THR A 340 -7.86 3.95 -6.08
C THR A 340 -6.35 3.88 -6.22
N VAL A 341 -5.63 4.06 -5.13
CA VAL A 341 -4.16 4.16 -5.07
C VAL A 341 -3.57 2.82 -4.65
N LEU A 342 -2.89 2.15 -5.59
CA LEU A 342 -2.19 0.88 -5.38
C LEU A 342 -0.86 1.13 -4.66
N GLU A 343 -0.65 0.54 -3.50
CA GLU A 343 0.67 0.61 -2.86
C GLU A 343 1.64 -0.43 -3.44
N ASN A 344 2.94 -0.09 -3.51
CA ASN A 344 3.97 -1.09 -3.80
C ASN A 344 4.34 -1.90 -2.55
N MET A 345 4.59 -3.20 -2.72
CA MET A 345 4.71 -4.15 -1.59
C MET A 345 6.12 -4.71 -1.39
N CYS A 346 6.45 -5.11 -0.16
CA CYS A 346 7.77 -5.68 0.17
C CYS A 346 8.14 -7.04 -0.49
N GLY A 347 7.31 -7.63 -1.34
CA GLY A 347 7.62 -8.92 -2.01
C GLY A 347 7.57 -10.17 -1.13
N SER A 348 7.01 -10.10 0.08
CA SER A 348 6.92 -11.26 0.98
C SER A 348 5.96 -12.34 0.47
N GLY A 349 6.49 -13.43 -0.09
CA GLY A 349 5.72 -14.62 -0.47
C GLY A 349 4.92 -14.42 -1.75
N ASN A 350 3.59 -14.36 -1.64
CA ASN A 350 2.65 -14.29 -2.77
C ASN A 350 1.93 -12.93 -2.86
N VAL A 351 2.50 -11.85 -2.32
CA VAL A 351 1.93 -10.49 -2.43
C VAL A 351 2.04 -9.97 -3.87
N VAL A 352 1.09 -9.13 -4.28
CA VAL A 352 1.04 -8.49 -5.60
C VAL A 352 1.48 -7.02 -5.48
N GLY A 353 2.19 -6.50 -6.47
CA GLY A 353 2.64 -5.10 -6.51
C GLY A 353 4.03 -4.89 -5.92
N SER A 354 4.83 -5.95 -5.81
CA SER A 354 6.22 -5.88 -5.33
C SER A 354 7.21 -5.44 -6.39
N LYS A 355 6.82 -5.58 -7.66
CA LYS A 355 7.52 -5.03 -8.81
C LYS A 355 6.68 -3.93 -9.45
N PHE A 356 7.33 -2.96 -10.07
CA PHE A 356 6.63 -1.92 -10.81
C PHE A 356 5.83 -2.49 -12.01
N GLU A 357 6.27 -3.60 -12.59
CA GLU A 357 5.51 -4.33 -13.62
C GLU A 357 4.16 -4.83 -13.11
N GLU A 358 4.09 -5.33 -11.87
CA GLU A 358 2.85 -5.86 -11.28
C GLU A 358 1.82 -4.74 -11.07
N LEU A 359 2.29 -3.52 -10.77
CA LEU A 359 1.44 -2.32 -10.67
C LEU A 359 0.98 -1.84 -12.05
N ARG A 360 1.89 -1.80 -13.04
CA ARG A 360 1.56 -1.50 -14.44
C ARG A 360 0.49 -2.46 -14.97
N ASP A 361 0.66 -3.77 -14.77
CA ASP A 361 -0.24 -4.78 -15.33
C ASP A 361 -1.67 -4.67 -14.77
N ILE A 362 -1.83 -4.17 -13.54
CA ILE A 362 -3.15 -3.78 -13.00
C ILE A 362 -3.65 -2.51 -13.68
N ILE A 363 -2.83 -1.45 -13.76
CA ILE A 363 -3.19 -0.14 -14.33
C ILE A 363 -3.58 -0.24 -15.81
N ASP A 364 -2.90 -1.07 -16.60
CA ASP A 364 -3.20 -1.29 -18.02
C ASP A 364 -4.56 -1.97 -18.23
N LEU A 365 -4.98 -2.82 -17.29
CA LEU A 365 -6.30 -3.47 -17.27
C LEU A 365 -7.41 -2.60 -16.64
N VAL A 366 -7.09 -1.48 -16.00
CA VAL A 366 -8.11 -0.52 -15.50
C VAL A 366 -8.72 0.29 -16.66
N GLU A 367 -10.05 0.37 -16.69
CA GLU A 367 -10.82 1.13 -17.68
C GLU A 367 -10.63 2.64 -17.49
N ASP A 368 -10.94 3.18 -16.30
CA ASP A 368 -10.74 4.60 -15.99
C ASP A 368 -9.34 4.86 -15.43
N LYS A 369 -8.39 5.06 -16.36
CA LYS A 369 -7.01 5.44 -16.06
C LYS A 369 -6.85 6.82 -15.40
N THR A 370 -7.91 7.61 -15.21
CA THR A 370 -7.87 8.84 -14.38
C THR A 370 -8.13 8.55 -12.89
N ARG A 371 -8.68 7.37 -12.58
CA ARG A 371 -9.11 6.95 -11.25
C ARG A 371 -8.27 5.81 -10.65
N VAL A 372 -7.09 5.55 -11.19
CA VAL A 372 -6.07 4.69 -10.58
C VAL A 372 -4.78 5.46 -10.39
N GLY A 373 -4.03 5.14 -9.34
CA GLY A 373 -2.70 5.68 -9.08
C GLY A 373 -1.86 4.74 -8.23
N VAL A 374 -0.68 5.21 -7.82
CA VAL A 374 0.29 4.46 -7.01
C VAL A 374 0.73 5.26 -5.80
N CYS A 375 0.90 4.58 -4.67
CA CYS A 375 1.67 5.04 -3.52
C CYS A 375 3.03 4.33 -3.52
N ILE A 376 4.11 5.10 -3.31
CA ILE A 376 5.44 4.53 -3.09
C ILE A 376 5.71 4.52 -1.59
N ASP A 377 5.78 3.34 -0.99
CA ASP A 377 6.34 3.16 0.35
C ASP A 377 7.85 2.92 0.27
N THR A 378 8.63 3.72 1.00
CA THR A 378 10.10 3.65 0.94
C THR A 378 10.66 2.35 1.53
N CYS A 379 10.04 1.79 2.57
CA CYS A 379 10.46 0.53 3.19
C CYS A 379 10.14 -0.69 2.30
N HIS A 380 8.96 -0.74 1.70
CA HIS A 380 8.54 -1.76 0.75
C HIS A 380 9.40 -1.75 -0.51
N THR A 381 9.66 -0.58 -1.08
CA THR A 381 10.58 -0.36 -2.21
C THR A 381 11.96 -0.95 -1.91
N PHE A 382 12.52 -0.61 -0.75
CA PHE A 382 13.81 -1.09 -0.27
C PHE A 382 13.85 -2.59 0.06
N ALA A 383 12.76 -3.12 0.64
CA ALA A 383 12.63 -4.52 1.00
C ALA A 383 12.44 -5.45 -0.22
N ALA A 384 11.78 -4.95 -1.28
CA ALA A 384 11.61 -5.63 -2.56
C ALA A 384 12.91 -5.67 -3.40
N GLY A 385 13.79 -4.68 -3.23
CA GLY A 385 15.11 -4.65 -3.87
C GLY A 385 15.39 -3.46 -4.79
N TYR A 386 14.62 -2.37 -4.67
CA TYR A 386 14.91 -1.10 -5.32
C TYR A 386 15.59 -0.15 -4.31
N ASP A 387 16.77 0.39 -4.65
CA ASP A 387 17.59 1.14 -3.71
C ASP A 387 17.33 2.66 -3.79
N LEU A 388 17.31 3.32 -2.64
CA LEU A 388 16.98 4.74 -2.48
C LEU A 388 18.07 5.51 -1.71
N ARG A 389 19.14 4.85 -1.29
CA ARG A 389 20.10 5.36 -0.29
C ARG A 389 21.05 6.43 -0.82
N SER A 390 21.60 6.23 -2.02
CA SER A 390 22.43 7.22 -2.70
C SER A 390 21.62 7.99 -3.75
N PRO A 391 22.03 9.21 -4.14
CA PRO A 391 21.34 9.97 -5.18
C PRO A 391 21.23 9.22 -6.51
N GLU A 392 22.25 8.45 -6.89
CA GLU A 392 22.31 7.68 -8.14
C GLU A 392 21.37 6.47 -8.08
N ALA A 393 21.34 5.77 -6.95
CA ALA A 393 20.43 4.65 -6.71
C ALA A 393 18.97 5.12 -6.71
N PHE A 394 18.68 6.21 -6.00
CA PHE A 394 17.36 6.84 -5.97
C PHE A 394 16.92 7.28 -7.38
N ALA A 395 17.79 7.97 -8.13
CA ALA A 395 17.49 8.41 -9.49
C ALA A 395 17.24 7.24 -10.45
N ALA A 396 18.02 6.15 -10.33
CA ALA A 396 17.80 4.93 -11.11
C ALA A 396 16.45 4.28 -10.80
N THR A 397 16.11 4.13 -9.51
CA THR A 397 14.81 3.58 -9.07
C THR A 397 13.64 4.45 -9.54
N MET A 398 13.75 5.77 -9.48
CA MET A 398 12.71 6.69 -9.96
C MET A 398 12.57 6.69 -11.49
N ALA A 399 13.67 6.58 -12.23
CA ALA A 399 13.65 6.45 -13.69
C ALA A 399 13.07 5.09 -14.14
N GLU A 400 13.30 4.02 -13.38
CA GLU A 400 12.68 2.71 -13.60
C GLU A 400 11.17 2.75 -13.32
N PHE A 401 10.74 3.41 -12.24
CA PHE A 401 9.33 3.63 -11.94
C PHE A 401 8.61 4.44 -13.04
N ASP A 402 9.18 5.55 -13.50
CA ASP A 402 8.60 6.35 -14.58
C ASP A 402 8.55 5.60 -15.92
N LYS A 403 9.59 4.80 -16.22
CA LYS A 403 9.63 3.96 -17.43
C LYS A 403 8.57 2.83 -17.41
N ILE A 404 8.31 2.21 -16.26
CA ILE A 404 7.45 1.02 -16.17
C ILE A 404 5.99 1.38 -15.85
N VAL A 405 5.76 2.30 -14.91
CA VAL A 405 4.43 2.75 -14.48
C VAL A 405 4.12 4.14 -15.05
N GLY A 406 5.05 5.09 -14.90
CA GLY A 406 4.86 6.49 -15.28
C GLY A 406 4.50 7.37 -14.09
N ILE A 407 5.29 8.42 -13.87
CA ILE A 407 5.20 9.35 -12.74
C ILE A 407 3.82 10.02 -12.62
N LYS A 408 3.11 10.15 -13.74
CA LYS A 408 1.70 10.60 -13.82
C LYS A 408 0.74 9.81 -12.92
N TYR A 409 1.03 8.53 -12.62
CA TYR A 409 0.22 7.70 -11.74
C TYR A 409 0.62 7.81 -10.26
N LEU A 410 1.77 8.40 -9.92
CA LEU A 410 2.12 8.63 -8.51
C LEU A 410 1.08 9.57 -7.87
N LYS A 411 0.57 9.22 -6.69
CA LYS A 411 -0.45 10.00 -5.96
C LYS A 411 -0.13 10.18 -4.48
N ALA A 412 0.81 9.42 -3.93
CA ALA A 412 1.14 9.41 -2.52
C ALA A 412 2.53 8.82 -2.26
N LEU A 413 3.05 9.08 -1.06
CA LEU A 413 4.24 8.44 -0.51
C LEU A 413 3.98 7.97 0.92
N HIS A 414 4.43 6.77 1.27
CA HIS A 414 4.61 6.37 2.66
C HIS A 414 6.11 6.46 3.00
N LEU A 415 6.42 7.19 4.08
CA LEU A 415 7.77 7.54 4.49
C LEU A 415 8.19 6.68 5.67
N ASN A 416 8.76 5.52 5.37
CA ASN A 416 9.14 4.50 6.32
C ASN A 416 10.60 4.07 6.10
N ASP A 417 11.44 4.20 7.12
CA ASP A 417 12.77 3.55 7.11
C ASP A 417 12.57 2.04 7.34
N SER A 418 13.57 1.20 7.09
CA SER A 418 13.44 -0.26 7.26
C SER A 418 14.31 -0.78 8.40
N LYS A 419 13.71 -1.50 9.35
CA LYS A 419 14.47 -2.30 10.33
C LYS A 419 15.19 -3.48 9.67
N ALA A 420 14.81 -3.84 8.44
CA ALA A 420 15.33 -4.98 7.70
C ALA A 420 16.31 -4.54 6.60
N PRO A 421 17.31 -5.38 6.25
CA PRO A 421 18.27 -5.04 5.21
C PRO A 421 17.64 -5.02 3.80
N PHE A 422 18.35 -4.41 2.87
CA PHE A 422 18.01 -4.33 1.45
C PHE A 422 17.65 -5.71 0.85
N GLY A 423 16.58 -5.77 0.05
CA GLY A 423 16.12 -7.01 -0.59
C GLY A 423 15.74 -8.13 0.40
N SER A 424 15.43 -7.80 1.66
CA SER A 424 15.09 -8.80 2.69
C SER A 424 13.70 -9.44 2.52
N HIS A 425 12.84 -8.85 1.70
CA HIS A 425 11.43 -9.20 1.54
C HIS A 425 10.68 -9.21 2.89
N ARG A 426 10.92 -8.18 3.72
CA ARG A 426 10.29 -7.95 5.02
C ARG A 426 9.83 -6.50 5.13
N ASP A 427 8.51 -6.29 5.12
CA ASP A 427 7.87 -5.19 5.83
C ASP A 427 8.29 -5.26 7.31
N LEU A 428 9.01 -4.22 7.77
CA LEU A 428 9.35 -3.93 9.17
C LEU A 428 9.76 -2.45 9.29
N HIS A 429 8.81 -1.53 9.44
CA HIS A 429 9.11 -0.08 9.48
C HIS A 429 10.01 0.34 10.66
N ALA A 430 10.95 1.24 10.41
CA ALA A 430 11.83 1.91 11.37
C ALA A 430 11.58 3.43 11.36
N ASN A 431 12.04 4.12 12.40
CA ASN A 431 12.00 5.58 12.48
C ASN A 431 13.00 6.21 11.50
N ILE A 432 12.70 7.41 11.02
CA ILE A 432 13.45 8.12 9.98
C ILE A 432 14.95 8.21 10.34
N GLY A 433 15.81 7.76 9.44
CA GLY A 433 17.27 7.74 9.59
C GLY A 433 17.82 6.64 10.51
N THR A 434 16.98 5.88 11.21
CA THR A 434 17.40 4.85 12.18
C THR A 434 17.50 3.43 11.59
N GLY A 435 16.91 3.20 10.41
CA GLY A 435 16.90 1.91 9.75
C GLY A 435 18.03 1.75 8.72
N PHE A 436 17.85 0.83 7.78
CA PHE A 436 18.82 0.50 6.74
C PHE A 436 18.74 1.44 5.52
N LEU A 437 17.72 2.30 5.40
CA LEU A 437 17.70 3.39 4.43
C LEU A 437 18.56 4.56 4.90
N GLY A 438 18.46 4.95 6.18
CA GLY A 438 19.28 6.03 6.74
C GLY A 438 18.86 7.42 6.27
N LEU A 439 19.55 8.46 6.78
CA LEU A 439 19.07 9.84 6.64
C LEU A 439 19.19 10.37 5.20
N ARG A 440 20.28 10.02 4.48
CA ARG A 440 20.47 10.38 3.06
C ARG A 440 19.34 9.89 2.14
N ALA A 441 18.72 8.74 2.42
CA ALA A 441 17.59 8.26 1.62
C ALA A 441 16.38 9.22 1.69
N PHE A 442 16.08 9.73 2.88
CA PHE A 442 15.00 10.71 3.06
C PHE A 442 15.39 12.10 2.55
N HIS A 443 16.68 12.46 2.57
CA HIS A 443 17.14 13.67 1.88
C HIS A 443 16.85 13.59 0.38
N ASN A 444 17.13 12.47 -0.28
CA ASN A 444 16.81 12.25 -1.70
C ASN A 444 15.31 12.45 -1.96
N VAL A 445 14.45 11.81 -1.16
CA VAL A 445 12.97 11.94 -1.24
C VAL A 445 12.52 13.39 -1.07
N MET A 446 12.96 14.06 -0.01
CA MET A 446 12.56 15.45 0.31
C MET A 446 13.12 16.50 -0.68
N ASN A 447 14.05 16.09 -1.57
CA ASN A 447 14.65 16.93 -2.60
C ASN A 447 14.36 16.44 -4.04
N TYR A 448 13.43 15.49 -4.23
CA TYR A 448 12.95 15.12 -5.56
C TYR A 448 11.81 16.04 -6.00
N GLU A 449 11.85 16.57 -7.22
CA GLU A 449 10.87 17.55 -7.71
C GLU A 449 9.46 16.98 -7.89
N PRO A 450 9.25 15.79 -8.53
CA PRO A 450 7.91 15.24 -8.79
C PRO A 450 7.12 14.79 -7.56
N PHE A 451 7.69 14.87 -6.35
CA PHE A 451 7.02 14.53 -5.09
C PHE A 451 6.29 15.73 -4.45
N GLN A 452 6.48 16.95 -4.98
CA GLN A 452 5.78 18.15 -4.50
C GLN A 452 4.25 18.03 -4.64
N ASN A 453 3.53 18.60 -3.67
CA ASN A 453 2.07 18.58 -3.58
C ASN A 453 1.43 17.18 -3.44
N LEU A 454 2.22 16.13 -3.17
CA LEU A 454 1.72 14.81 -2.84
C LEU A 454 1.60 14.62 -1.32
N PRO A 455 0.58 13.91 -0.81
CA PRO A 455 0.54 13.45 0.57
C PRO A 455 1.68 12.47 0.85
N MET A 456 2.46 12.80 1.88
CA MET A 456 3.54 11.99 2.44
C MET A 456 3.15 11.58 3.86
N VAL A 457 3.23 10.28 4.16
CA VAL A 457 2.67 9.69 5.38
C VAL A 457 3.70 8.84 6.11
N LEU A 458 4.06 9.22 7.33
CA LEU A 458 4.78 8.36 8.27
C LEU A 458 3.87 7.22 8.75
N GLU A 459 4.33 5.97 8.61
CA GLU A 459 3.78 4.80 9.30
C GLU A 459 4.84 4.18 10.22
N THR A 460 5.74 5.03 10.68
CA THR A 460 6.87 4.72 11.55
C THR A 460 6.38 4.31 12.94
N PRO A 461 7.13 3.44 13.65
CA PRO A 461 6.71 2.94 14.95
C PRO A 461 6.77 4.04 16.03
N ILE A 462 5.70 4.15 16.82
CA ILE A 462 5.61 5.06 17.98
C ILE A 462 5.37 4.34 19.33
N ASP A 463 5.40 3.01 19.34
CA ASP A 463 5.26 2.19 20.56
C ASP A 463 6.53 2.25 21.43
N GLU A 464 6.50 3.03 22.51
CA GLU A 464 7.54 3.03 23.54
C GLU A 464 7.15 2.18 24.75
N LYS A 465 8.13 1.82 25.60
CA LYS A 465 7.89 1.06 26.83
C LYS A 465 7.68 1.98 28.02
N GLY A 466 6.43 2.03 28.48
CA GLY A 466 6.05 2.75 29.70
C GLY A 466 6.65 2.12 30.96
N PRO A 467 6.58 2.81 32.12
CA PRO A 467 7.18 2.34 33.38
C PRO A 467 6.66 0.99 33.90
N ASP A 468 5.53 0.51 33.38
CA ASP A 468 4.91 -0.78 33.72
C ASP A 468 5.17 -1.88 32.66
N GLY A 469 6.06 -1.63 31.69
CA GLY A 469 6.42 -2.54 30.61
C GLY A 469 5.39 -2.67 29.47
N LYS A 470 4.24 -2.00 29.57
CA LYS A 470 3.27 -1.94 28.47
C LYS A 470 3.81 -1.06 27.34
N SER A 471 3.33 -1.30 26.11
CA SER A 471 3.55 -0.35 25.02
C SER A 471 2.62 0.85 25.16
N VAL A 472 3.12 2.04 24.86
CA VAL A 472 2.38 3.32 24.88
C VAL A 472 2.76 4.11 23.63
N GLU A 473 1.77 4.67 22.94
CA GLU A 473 1.97 5.54 21.77
C GLU A 473 2.64 6.87 22.18
N ASN A 474 3.91 7.08 21.84
CA ASN A 474 4.56 8.38 21.97
C ASN A 474 4.43 9.19 20.66
N LYS A 475 3.37 10.00 20.58
CA LYS A 475 3.07 10.87 19.42
C LYS A 475 4.11 11.96 19.16
N GLN A 476 5.02 12.25 20.10
CA GLN A 476 6.12 13.19 19.86
C GLN A 476 7.04 12.70 18.75
N ILE A 477 7.22 11.37 18.61
CA ILE A 477 8.07 10.76 17.58
C ILE A 477 7.66 11.22 16.18
N TRP A 478 6.37 11.22 15.85
CA TRP A 478 5.89 11.72 14.56
C TRP A 478 6.02 13.23 14.40
N ALA A 479 5.85 14.00 15.48
CA ALA A 479 6.04 15.46 15.43
C ALA A 479 7.53 15.79 15.13
N ASP A 480 8.45 15.08 15.79
CA ASP A 480 9.90 15.21 15.58
C ASP A 480 10.31 14.74 14.17
N GLU A 481 9.77 13.61 13.68
CA GLU A 481 10.04 13.09 12.34
C GLU A 481 9.50 14.00 11.22
N ILE A 482 8.34 14.65 11.42
CA ILE A 482 7.84 15.68 10.50
C ILE A 482 8.84 16.84 10.43
N LYS A 483 9.35 17.33 11.58
CA LYS A 483 10.35 18.42 11.59
C LYS A 483 11.70 18.02 11.02
N LEU A 484 12.13 16.77 11.24
CA LEU A 484 13.31 16.21 10.59
C LEU A 484 13.16 16.25 9.06
N LEU A 485 12.05 15.73 8.52
CA LEU A 485 11.79 15.71 7.08
C LEU A 485 11.67 17.12 6.48
N GLU A 486 10.95 18.04 7.12
CA GLU A 486 10.92 19.46 6.74
C GLU A 486 12.34 20.07 6.70
N GLY A 487 13.18 19.73 7.69
CA GLY A 487 14.57 20.19 7.82
C GLY A 487 15.56 19.59 6.80
N LEU A 488 15.19 18.55 6.05
CA LEU A 488 16.02 17.99 4.97
C LEU A 488 15.90 18.77 3.66
N ILE A 489 14.90 19.64 3.49
CA ILE A 489 14.62 20.32 2.22
C ILE A 489 15.71 21.36 1.90
N GLY A 490 16.53 21.05 0.90
CA GLY A 490 17.69 21.82 0.48
C GLY A 490 18.73 22.01 1.58
N ARG A 491 18.93 20.99 2.44
CA ARG A 491 20.02 20.92 3.42
C ARG A 491 21.29 20.37 2.77
N ASP A 492 22.45 20.79 3.24
CA ASP A 492 23.74 20.23 2.84
C ASP A 492 23.99 18.89 3.58
N VAL A 493 24.24 17.82 2.82
CA VAL A 493 24.45 16.45 3.35
C VAL A 493 25.87 16.22 3.87
N ASP A 494 26.83 17.07 3.49
CA ASP A 494 28.23 16.94 3.92
C ASP A 494 28.60 18.00 4.97
N SER A 495 27.61 18.78 5.44
CA SER A 495 27.70 19.65 6.62
C SER A 495 27.98 18.84 7.90
N PRO A 496 28.81 19.34 8.84
CA PRO A 496 29.10 18.66 10.10
C PRO A 496 27.85 18.27 10.89
N GLU A 497 26.84 19.14 10.90
CA GLU A 497 25.58 18.95 11.61
C GLU A 497 24.73 17.82 11.00
N PHE A 498 24.75 17.66 9.66
CA PHE A 498 24.10 16.52 9.02
C PHE A 498 24.83 15.21 9.33
N LEU A 499 26.17 15.22 9.26
CA LEU A 499 26.99 14.03 9.51
C LEU A 499 26.90 13.54 10.96
N GLU A 500 26.79 14.46 11.94
CA GLU A 500 26.55 14.10 13.34
C GLU A 500 25.15 13.53 13.55
N GLU A 501 24.11 14.14 12.96
CA GLU A 501 22.72 13.68 13.09
C GLU A 501 22.49 12.32 12.39
N GLU A 502 23.02 12.11 11.19
CA GLU A 502 23.00 10.83 10.48
C GLU A 502 23.66 9.73 11.33
N LYS A 503 24.81 10.02 11.94
CA LYS A 503 25.53 9.11 12.84
C LYS A 503 24.74 8.84 14.13
N ALA A 504 24.07 9.84 14.72
CA ALA A 504 23.27 9.69 15.92
C ALA A 504 22.01 8.84 15.68
N LEU A 505 21.28 9.06 14.59
CA LEU A 505 20.12 8.27 14.19
C LEU A 505 20.53 6.82 13.84
N GLN A 506 21.64 6.66 13.10
CA GLN A 506 22.20 5.33 12.84
C GLN A 506 22.63 4.60 14.11
N ALA A 507 23.15 5.29 15.13
CA ALA A 507 23.43 4.69 16.43
C ALA A 507 22.14 4.28 17.17
N LYS A 508 21.12 5.16 17.21
CA LYS A 508 19.82 4.92 17.87
C LYS A 508 19.16 3.62 17.41
N GLY A 509 19.16 3.33 16.11
CA GLY A 509 18.56 2.10 15.56
C GLY A 509 19.46 0.85 15.52
N ALA A 510 20.77 0.96 15.82
CA ALA A 510 21.75 -0.09 15.52
C ALA A 510 21.43 -1.46 16.17
N SER A 511 20.93 -1.45 17.40
CA SER A 511 20.54 -2.67 18.13
C SER A 511 19.45 -3.46 17.40
N GLU A 512 18.41 -2.78 16.90
CA GLU A 512 17.31 -3.44 16.18
C GLU A 512 17.76 -3.88 14.78
N ARG A 513 18.55 -3.06 14.07
CA ARG A 513 19.13 -3.45 12.76
C ARG A 513 19.95 -4.74 12.87
N ASN A 514 20.85 -4.84 13.85
CA ASN A 514 21.66 -6.04 14.09
C ASN A 514 20.78 -7.26 14.41
N LYS A 515 19.80 -7.10 15.30
CA LYS A 515 18.83 -8.14 15.69
C LYS A 515 17.97 -8.64 14.51
N ILE A 516 17.57 -7.77 13.59
CA ILE A 516 16.81 -8.16 12.39
C ILE A 516 17.73 -8.75 11.31
N GLN A 517 18.95 -8.23 11.13
CA GLN A 517 19.98 -8.81 10.25
C GLN A 517 20.27 -10.27 10.63
N GLU A 518 20.53 -10.55 11.92
CA GLU A 518 20.72 -11.92 12.42
C GLU A 518 19.56 -12.85 12.07
N GLN A 519 18.31 -12.38 12.16
CA GLN A 519 17.13 -13.18 11.80
C GLN A 519 17.09 -13.48 10.29
N VAL A 520 17.42 -12.49 9.46
CA VAL A 520 17.48 -12.65 8.00
C VAL A 520 18.56 -13.65 7.62
N ASP A 521 19.75 -13.58 8.21
CA ASP A 521 20.84 -14.49 7.89
C ASP A 521 20.58 -15.91 8.41
N LYS A 522 20.03 -16.06 9.62
CA LYS A 522 19.55 -17.37 10.13
C LYS A 522 18.45 -17.97 9.25
N LYS A 523 17.62 -17.15 8.57
CA LYS A 523 16.63 -17.60 7.57
C LYS A 523 17.31 -18.00 6.24
N LYS A 524 18.25 -17.18 5.73
CA LYS A 524 19.05 -17.47 4.51
C LYS A 524 19.86 -18.76 4.65
N GLN A 525 20.50 -19.00 5.79
CA GLN A 525 21.24 -20.21 6.11
C GLN A 525 20.32 -21.45 6.08
N LYS A 526 19.19 -21.43 6.81
CA LYS A 526 18.20 -22.52 6.82
C LYS A 526 17.65 -22.84 5.43
N ASN A 527 17.32 -21.81 4.63
CA ASN A 527 16.87 -22.01 3.25
C ASN A 527 17.97 -22.64 2.36
N THR A 528 19.22 -22.22 2.56
CA THR A 528 20.38 -22.78 1.84
C THR A 528 20.62 -24.25 2.20
N GLU A 529 20.52 -24.61 3.48
CA GLU A 529 20.57 -26.00 3.92
C GLU A 529 19.42 -26.85 3.38
N ALA A 530 18.18 -26.34 3.42
CA ALA A 530 17.01 -27.03 2.88
C ALA A 530 17.19 -27.30 1.37
N ASN A 531 17.72 -26.32 0.63
CA ASN A 531 18.03 -26.47 -0.79
C ASN A 531 19.22 -27.41 -1.07
N LYS A 532 20.22 -27.49 -0.18
CA LYS A 532 21.27 -28.52 -0.26
C LYS A 532 20.69 -29.92 -0.01
N LYS A 533 19.85 -30.08 1.02
CA LYS A 533 19.18 -31.34 1.39
C LYS A 533 18.20 -31.80 0.30
N SER A 534 17.44 -30.91 -0.32
CA SER A 534 16.53 -31.25 -1.43
C SER A 534 17.28 -31.60 -2.72
N LYS A 535 18.34 -30.87 -3.09
CA LYS A 535 19.21 -31.23 -4.22
C LYS A 535 19.92 -32.57 -4.00
N ALA A 536 20.36 -32.88 -2.78
CA ALA A 536 20.92 -34.18 -2.43
C ALA A 536 19.89 -35.31 -2.59
N LYS A 537 18.68 -35.14 -2.05
CA LYS A 537 17.58 -36.13 -2.18
C LYS A 537 17.12 -36.33 -3.62
N LYS A 538 17.15 -35.27 -4.46
CA LYS A 538 16.85 -35.39 -5.89
C LYS A 538 17.97 -36.10 -6.66
N LYS A 539 19.25 -35.85 -6.33
CA LYS A 539 20.39 -36.62 -6.86
C LYS A 539 20.36 -38.10 -6.44
N SER A 540 19.98 -38.43 -5.20
CA SER A 540 19.90 -39.83 -4.77
C SER A 540 18.72 -40.58 -5.38
N LYS A 541 17.59 -39.92 -5.68
CA LYS A 541 16.48 -40.52 -6.43
C LYS A 541 16.87 -40.81 -7.89
N GLY A 542 17.44 -39.82 -8.58
CA GLY A 542 17.93 -39.99 -9.96
C GLY A 542 19.06 -41.01 -10.11
N LYS A 543 19.93 -41.16 -9.08
CA LYS A 543 20.94 -42.23 -9.05
C LYS A 543 20.38 -43.59 -8.57
N LYS A 544 19.10 -43.69 -8.22
CA LYS A 544 18.42 -44.96 -8.06
C LYS A 544 17.72 -45.35 -9.37
N GLU A 545 16.94 -44.43 -9.94
CA GLU A 545 16.29 -44.58 -11.24
C GLU A 545 17.31 -45.03 -12.31
N LYS A 546 18.43 -44.30 -12.45
CA LYS A 546 19.53 -44.69 -13.36
C LYS A 546 20.41 -45.86 -12.87
N LYS A 547 19.95 -46.66 -11.93
CA LYS A 547 20.57 -47.92 -11.48
C LYS A 547 19.60 -49.10 -11.51
N ASP A 548 18.32 -48.80 -11.71
CA ASP A 548 17.26 -49.74 -12.06
C ASP A 548 17.15 -49.86 -13.61
N GLU A 549 17.79 -48.97 -14.39
CA GLU A 549 17.98 -49.04 -15.86
C GLU A 549 19.27 -49.76 -16.31
N ASP A 550 20.40 -49.57 -15.60
CA ASP A 550 21.72 -50.18 -15.93
C ASP A 550 21.80 -51.68 -15.50
N SER A 551 20.69 -52.42 -15.52
CA SER A 551 20.62 -53.82 -15.02
C SER A 551 19.84 -54.81 -15.89
N ASP A 552 19.51 -54.46 -17.14
CA ASP A 552 18.70 -55.28 -18.06
C ASP A 552 19.41 -55.60 -19.40
N GLU A 553 20.75 -55.55 -19.43
CA GLU A 553 21.58 -56.04 -20.53
C GLU A 553 22.71 -56.94 -20.02
N GLY A 554 22.71 -58.23 -20.41
CA GLY A 554 23.93 -59.06 -20.44
C GLY A 554 23.97 -60.35 -19.60
N SER A 555 23.25 -61.39 -20.02
CA SER A 555 23.73 -62.79 -19.84
C SER A 555 23.10 -63.76 -20.86
N ASP A 556 23.80 -63.98 -21.98
CA ASP A 556 23.54 -65.14 -22.86
C ASP A 556 23.96 -66.46 -22.18
N ALA A 557 23.26 -67.57 -22.46
CA ALA A 557 23.85 -68.86 -22.89
C ALA A 557 22.84 -70.03 -22.99
N GLU A 558 22.61 -70.47 -24.23
CA GLU A 558 22.51 -71.88 -24.70
C GLU A 558 21.44 -72.89 -24.20
N CYS A 559 21.19 -73.86 -25.11
CA CYS A 559 20.48 -75.15 -24.95
C CYS A 559 18.94 -75.10 -24.80
N GLY A 560 18.14 -75.90 -25.54
CA GLY A 560 18.47 -76.76 -26.68
C GLY A 560 17.48 -77.92 -26.89
N SER A 561 16.70 -77.87 -27.98
CA SER A 561 15.93 -78.99 -28.60
C SER A 561 14.93 -79.80 -27.74
N CYS A 562 13.63 -79.58 -27.97
CA CYS A 562 12.62 -80.56 -28.42
C CYS A 562 11.30 -79.79 -28.69
N LYS A 563 10.58 -79.83 -29.83
CA LYS A 563 10.23 -80.87 -30.85
C LYS A 563 8.88 -81.53 -30.53
N GLU A 564 7.95 -81.46 -31.50
CA GLU A 564 6.60 -82.09 -31.55
C GLU A 564 5.56 -81.52 -30.53
N GLU A 565 4.25 -81.42 -30.81
CA GLU A 565 3.43 -81.68 -32.02
C GLU A 565 2.05 -80.97 -31.90
N GLU A 566 1.39 -80.69 -33.05
CA GLU A 566 -0.06 -80.35 -33.26
C GLU A 566 -0.68 -79.17 -32.47
N GLU A 567 -1.71 -78.44 -32.94
CA GLU A 567 -2.57 -78.53 -34.15
C GLU A 567 -2.79 -77.12 -34.76
#